data_AF-A0AAW0LIV5-F1
#
_entry.id   AF-A0AAW0LIV5-F1
#
_cell.length_a   1.000
_cell.length_b   1.000
_cell.length_c   1.000
_cell.angle_alpha   90.00
_cell.angle_beta   90.00
_cell.angle_gamma   90.00
#
_symmetry.space_group_name_H-M   'P 1'
#
loop_
_entity.id
_entity.type
_entity.pdbx_description
1 polymer ?
#
loop_
_entity_poly.entity_id
_entity_poly.type
_entity_poly.pdbx_seq_one_letter_code
_entity_poly.pdbx_strand_id
1 'polypeptide(L)'
;MALTLSHAMSRLSLFHQNSQIHPNTNTNTNTTTSIHPLRFPKPNNDLLTLKTTTFIPNNTHYAPLLTRPRATAQPQSEGIVTKKGKQDSYAEARAIGRYIPMSANKARRAIDQIRGRSYEESLMILELMPYRACDPILKLVYSAAANASKNMGLNEASLIVSKAEVNEGPTRKKARPQARGRVHPIRRRSCHITVVLKDTSL
;
A
#
# COMPACT_ATOMS: atom_id res chain seq x y z
N MET A 1 56.13 12.83 -33.54
CA MET A 1 57.24 12.42 -32.64
C MET A 1 56.74 12.61 -31.21
N ALA A 2 55.89 11.76 -30.63
CA ALA A 2 56.03 10.34 -30.32
C ALA A 2 57.31 10.02 -29.54
N LEU A 3 57.21 10.02 -28.20
CA LEU A 3 57.92 9.07 -27.33
C LEU A 3 57.00 8.73 -26.14
N THR A 4 56.60 7.48 -26.17
CA THR A 4 55.88 6.69 -25.18
C THR A 4 56.78 6.31 -24.01
N LEU A 5 56.25 6.17 -22.79
CA LEU A 5 56.64 5.03 -21.96
C LEU A 5 55.50 4.63 -21.01
N SER A 6 54.93 3.50 -21.38
CA SER A 6 54.00 2.66 -20.64
C SER A 6 54.75 1.69 -19.71
N HIS A 7 54.00 1.04 -18.81
CA HIS A 7 54.27 -0.24 -18.15
C HIS A 7 55.03 -0.27 -16.81
N ALA A 8 54.29 -0.64 -15.76
CA ALA A 8 54.55 -1.80 -14.90
C ALA A 8 53.25 -2.05 -14.08
N MET A 9 52.26 -2.79 -14.61
CA MET A 9 52.09 -4.25 -14.52
C MET A 9 52.43 -4.89 -13.17
N SER A 10 51.41 -5.62 -12.70
CA SER A 10 51.50 -6.92 -12.03
C SER A 10 51.96 -6.95 -10.57
N ARG A 11 50.99 -7.14 -9.68
CA ARG A 11 51.15 -8.12 -8.60
C ARG A 11 50.04 -9.15 -8.67
N LEU A 12 50.40 -10.23 -9.37
CA LEU A 12 50.12 -11.63 -9.08
C LEU A 12 48.77 -11.95 -8.41
N SER A 13 47.93 -12.59 -9.22
CA SER A 13 47.23 -13.81 -8.86
C SER A 13 48.16 -14.85 -8.22
N LEU A 14 47.73 -15.45 -7.10
CA LEU A 14 47.64 -16.90 -6.90
C LEU A 14 47.11 -17.13 -5.47
N PHE A 15 45.92 -17.68 -5.33
CA PHE A 15 45.77 -19.03 -4.78
C PHE A 15 44.32 -19.47 -4.92
N HIS A 16 44.16 -20.43 -5.81
CA HIS A 16 42.99 -21.27 -5.96
C HIS A 16 43.07 -22.33 -4.87
N GLN A 17 42.10 -22.38 -3.95
CA GLN A 17 41.69 -23.64 -3.33
C GLN A 17 40.18 -23.65 -3.14
N ASN A 18 39.59 -24.60 -3.84
CA ASN A 18 38.28 -25.19 -3.63
C ASN A 18 37.89 -25.30 -2.16
N SER A 19 36.65 -24.94 -1.85
CA SER A 19 35.86 -25.66 -0.86
C SER A 19 34.42 -25.67 -1.34
N GLN A 20 33.98 -26.87 -1.71
CA GLN A 20 32.62 -27.23 -2.05
C GLN A 20 31.66 -26.69 -0.98
N ILE A 21 30.75 -25.80 -1.34
CA ILE A 21 29.65 -25.43 -0.46
C ILE A 21 28.59 -26.52 -0.63
N HIS A 22 28.55 -27.45 0.32
CA HIS A 22 27.45 -28.40 0.46
C HIS A 22 26.16 -27.64 0.77
N PRO A 23 25.01 -27.99 0.15
CA PRO A 23 23.73 -27.44 0.57
C PRO A 23 23.36 -27.99 1.94
N ASN A 24 23.31 -27.11 2.95
CA ASN A 24 22.77 -27.42 4.27
C ASN A 24 21.27 -27.71 4.14
N THR A 25 20.89 -28.98 4.22
CA THR A 25 19.51 -29.42 4.40
C THR A 25 19.09 -29.11 5.83
N ASN A 26 18.49 -27.93 6.04
CA ASN A 26 17.81 -27.60 7.30
C ASN A 26 16.63 -28.56 7.50
N THR A 27 16.82 -29.54 8.37
CA THR A 27 15.73 -30.37 8.92
C THR A 27 15.02 -29.55 9.99
N ASN A 28 13.75 -29.25 9.75
CA ASN A 28 12.85 -28.68 10.75
C ASN A 28 12.74 -29.63 11.95
N THR A 29 13.26 -29.23 13.11
CA THR A 29 12.87 -29.80 14.40
C THR A 29 11.94 -28.82 15.11
N ASN A 30 10.64 -29.05 14.98
CA ASN A 30 9.63 -28.38 15.78
C ASN A 30 9.77 -28.84 17.24
N THR A 31 10.55 -28.12 18.05
CA THR A 31 10.51 -28.29 19.50
C THR A 31 9.29 -27.53 20.03
N THR A 32 8.19 -28.25 20.20
CA THR A 32 6.97 -27.78 20.85
C THR A 32 7.26 -27.49 22.33
N THR A 33 7.60 -26.25 22.67
CA THR A 33 7.54 -25.79 24.07
C THR A 33 6.08 -25.48 24.39
N SER A 34 5.42 -26.35 25.16
CA SER A 34 4.04 -26.14 25.59
C SER A 34 3.98 -25.05 26.67
N ILE A 35 3.71 -23.81 26.26
CA ILE A 35 3.23 -22.79 27.20
C ILE A 35 1.77 -23.11 27.50
N HIS A 36 1.50 -23.60 28.71
CA HIS A 36 0.12 -23.73 29.20
C HIS A 36 -0.50 -22.32 29.33
N PRO A 37 -1.63 -22.03 28.68
CA PRO A 37 -2.30 -20.75 28.87
C PRO A 37 -2.92 -20.69 30.26
N LEU A 38 -2.72 -19.57 30.96
CA LEU A 38 -3.41 -19.29 32.21
C LEU A 38 -4.92 -19.30 31.96
N ARG A 39 -5.61 -20.21 32.65
CA ARG A 39 -7.05 -20.42 32.55
C ARG A 39 -7.78 -19.40 33.40
N PHE A 40 -8.38 -18.38 32.76
CA PHE A 40 -9.32 -17.49 33.44
C PHE A 40 -10.63 -18.24 33.75
N PRO A 41 -11.23 -18.08 34.94
CA PRO A 41 -12.54 -18.65 35.24
C PRO A 41 -13.61 -17.96 34.40
N LYS A 42 -14.51 -18.75 33.80
CA LYS A 42 -15.71 -18.24 33.11
C LYS A 42 -16.67 -17.64 34.14
N PRO A 43 -17.35 -16.53 33.84
CA PRO A 43 -18.45 -16.05 34.69
C PRO A 43 -19.59 -17.08 34.66
N ASN A 44 -20.09 -17.43 35.84
CA ASN A 44 -21.26 -18.29 36.00
C ASN A 44 -22.51 -17.56 35.48
N ASN A 45 -23.22 -18.20 34.56
CA ASN A 45 -24.52 -17.76 34.09
C ASN A 45 -25.60 -18.27 35.06
N ASP A 46 -25.71 -17.64 36.22
CA ASP A 46 -26.90 -17.79 37.05
C ASP A 46 -27.88 -16.67 36.66
N LEU A 47 -28.66 -16.94 35.61
CA LEU A 47 -29.95 -16.29 35.43
C LEU A 47 -30.93 -16.84 36.48
N LEU A 48 -31.97 -16.04 36.78
CA LEU A 48 -33.15 -16.27 37.65
C LEU A 48 -33.08 -15.40 38.94
N THR A 49 -33.96 -14.45 39.25
CA THR A 49 -35.19 -13.93 38.65
C THR A 49 -35.49 -12.58 39.35
N LEU A 50 -35.57 -11.47 38.60
CA LEU A 50 -36.21 -10.26 39.14
C LEU A 50 -37.62 -10.18 38.55
N LYS A 51 -38.60 -10.57 39.37
CA LYS A 51 -40.02 -10.37 39.11
C LYS A 51 -40.26 -8.88 38.89
N THR A 52 -40.50 -8.48 37.66
CA THR A 52 -40.96 -7.12 37.36
C THR A 52 -42.47 -7.12 37.49
N THR A 53 -42.97 -6.56 38.60
CA THR A 53 -44.38 -6.28 38.83
C THR A 53 -44.83 -5.20 37.85
N THR A 54 -45.82 -5.51 37.03
CA THR A 54 -46.50 -4.56 36.15
C THR A 54 -47.20 -3.48 36.97
N PHE A 55 -46.84 -2.21 36.74
CA PHE A 55 -47.59 -1.05 37.24
C PHE A 55 -48.17 -0.28 36.05
N ILE A 56 -49.50 -0.28 35.93
CA ILE A 56 -50.29 0.62 35.07
C ILE A 56 -51.17 1.43 36.02
N PRO A 57 -51.00 2.76 36.09
CA PRO A 57 -52.03 3.69 35.60
C PRO A 57 -51.44 5.04 35.13
N ASN A 58 -52.12 5.99 34.50
CA ASN A 58 -53.44 6.10 33.88
C ASN A 58 -53.33 7.25 32.85
N ASN A 59 -54.04 7.06 31.74
CA ASN A 59 -54.33 8.07 30.73
C ASN A 59 -54.82 9.39 31.36
N THR A 60 -54.14 10.50 31.09
CA THR A 60 -54.72 11.85 31.25
C THR A 60 -54.52 12.63 29.96
N HIS A 61 -55.67 13.08 29.43
CA HIS A 61 -55.88 13.87 28.23
C HIS A 61 -54.91 15.06 28.06
N TYR A 62 -54.28 15.15 26.88
CA TYR A 62 -54.11 16.42 26.16
C TYR A 62 -54.31 16.19 24.65
N ALA A 63 -54.95 17.16 24.02
CA ALA A 63 -55.65 17.11 22.74
C ALA A 63 -54.79 16.80 21.49
N PRO A 64 -55.40 16.29 20.39
CA PRO A 64 -54.70 16.08 19.14
C PRO A 64 -54.54 17.43 18.42
N LEU A 65 -53.31 17.94 18.34
CA LEU A 65 -53.00 18.95 17.33
C LEU A 65 -52.95 18.26 15.97
N LEU A 66 -53.90 18.64 15.11
CA LEU A 66 -54.00 18.22 13.72
C LEU A 66 -52.63 18.25 13.05
N THR A 67 -52.12 17.07 12.72
CA THR A 67 -50.93 16.88 11.89
C THR A 67 -51.23 17.51 10.52
N ARG A 68 -50.70 18.70 10.25
CA ARG A 68 -50.55 19.17 8.87
C ARG A 68 -49.69 18.11 8.15
N PRO A 69 -50.14 17.49 7.05
CA PRO A 69 -49.22 16.71 6.24
C PRO A 69 -48.27 17.71 5.58
N ARG A 70 -47.11 17.96 6.20
CA ARG A 70 -45.99 18.51 5.45
C ARG A 70 -45.55 17.37 4.54
N ALA A 71 -45.87 17.49 3.25
CA ALA A 71 -45.34 16.64 2.21
C ALA A 71 -43.81 16.74 2.24
N THR A 72 -43.16 15.93 3.06
CA THR A 72 -41.81 15.48 2.79
C THR A 72 -41.94 14.51 1.63
N ALA A 73 -41.83 15.05 0.41
CA ALA A 73 -41.34 14.25 -0.69
C ALA A 73 -40.03 13.63 -0.19
N GLN A 74 -40.07 12.33 0.13
CA GLN A 74 -38.86 11.56 0.29
C GLN A 74 -38.15 11.67 -1.07
N PRO A 75 -36.94 12.24 -1.15
CA PRO A 75 -36.14 11.99 -2.33
C PRO A 75 -35.90 10.48 -2.27
N GLN A 76 -36.54 9.75 -3.17
CA GLN A 76 -36.21 8.36 -3.40
C GLN A 76 -34.70 8.35 -3.63
N SER A 77 -33.96 7.73 -2.72
CA SER A 77 -32.55 7.48 -2.92
C SER A 77 -32.49 6.53 -4.11
N GLU A 78 -32.43 7.09 -5.32
CA GLU A 78 -31.96 6.38 -6.49
C GLU A 78 -30.62 5.79 -6.08
N GLY A 79 -30.59 4.48 -5.91
CA GLY A 79 -29.37 3.78 -5.59
C GLY A 79 -28.32 4.24 -6.58
N ILE A 80 -27.21 4.79 -6.08
CA ILE A 80 -26.02 4.98 -6.89
C ILE A 80 -25.59 3.56 -7.24
N VAL A 81 -26.10 3.07 -8.38
CA VAL A 81 -25.52 1.95 -9.10
C VAL A 81 -24.12 2.44 -9.41
N THR A 82 -23.16 2.03 -8.59
CA THR A 82 -21.75 2.20 -8.91
C THR A 82 -21.56 1.47 -10.22
N LYS A 83 -21.55 2.22 -11.32
CA LYS A 83 -21.23 1.70 -12.64
C LYS A 83 -19.89 1.01 -12.48
N LYS A 84 -19.90 -0.33 -12.45
CA LYS A 84 -18.70 -1.15 -12.53
C LYS A 84 -18.04 -0.70 -13.81
N GLY A 85 -16.98 0.11 -13.68
CA GLY A 85 -16.27 0.70 -14.80
C GLY A 85 -15.94 -0.40 -15.79
N LYS A 86 -16.30 -0.16 -17.04
CA LYS A 86 -15.97 -1.00 -18.19
C LYS A 86 -14.48 -1.38 -18.08
N GLN A 87 -14.18 -2.67 -17.97
CA GLN A 87 -12.80 -3.14 -18.03
C GLN A 87 -12.34 -2.98 -19.47
N ASP A 88 -11.39 -2.09 -19.67
CA ASP A 88 -10.72 -1.93 -20.95
C ASP A 88 -9.99 -3.23 -21.27
N SER A 89 -10.20 -3.74 -22.49
CA SER A 89 -9.86 -5.09 -22.94
C SER A 89 -8.36 -5.31 -23.23
N TYR A 90 -7.49 -4.50 -22.64
CA TYR A 90 -6.04 -4.54 -22.85
C TYR A 90 -5.37 -5.32 -21.71
N ALA A 91 -4.32 -6.10 -22.01
CA ALA A 91 -3.58 -6.81 -20.99
C ALA A 91 -2.82 -5.80 -20.10
N GLU A 92 -3.25 -5.64 -18.85
CA GLU A 92 -2.70 -4.67 -17.90
C GLU A 92 -1.99 -5.35 -16.73
N ALA A 93 -0.70 -5.07 -16.56
CA ALA A 93 0.07 -5.52 -15.42
C ALA A 93 0.15 -4.43 -14.34
N ARG A 94 -0.15 -4.78 -13.09
CA ARG A 94 -0.19 -3.83 -11.97
C ARG A 94 0.84 -4.17 -10.89
N ALA A 95 1.44 -3.14 -10.30
CA ALA A 95 2.20 -3.21 -9.05
C ALA A 95 1.71 -2.18 -8.04
N ILE A 96 1.74 -2.54 -6.75
CA ILE A 96 1.27 -1.68 -5.64
C ILE A 96 2.31 -1.65 -4.53
N GLY A 97 2.78 -0.46 -4.18
CA GLY A 97 3.61 -0.23 -3.00
C GLY A 97 2.77 0.34 -1.87
N ARG A 98 2.59 -0.42 -0.79
CA ARG A 98 1.83 0.00 0.39
C ARG A 98 2.74 0.50 1.51
N TYR A 99 2.19 1.40 2.33
CA TYR A 99 2.82 1.99 3.52
C TYR A 99 4.21 2.60 3.31
N ILE A 100 4.47 3.20 2.14
CA ILE A 100 5.76 3.83 1.84
C ILE A 100 5.92 5.07 2.75
N PRO A 101 7.00 5.19 3.55
CA PRO A 101 7.17 6.23 4.55
C PRO A 101 7.63 7.56 3.92
N MET A 102 6.81 8.12 3.02
CA MET A 102 7.02 9.43 2.42
C MET A 102 5.70 10.19 2.26
N SER A 103 5.80 11.49 2.03
CA SER A 103 4.63 12.31 1.68
C SER A 103 4.22 12.02 0.23
N ALA A 104 2.90 11.87 0.01
CA ALA A 104 2.33 11.66 -1.31
C ALA A 104 2.79 12.73 -2.32
N ASN A 105 2.88 14.01 -1.92
CA ASN A 105 3.29 15.09 -2.82
C ASN A 105 4.74 14.94 -3.33
N LYS A 106 5.64 14.36 -2.51
CA LYS A 106 7.01 14.07 -2.93
C LYS A 106 7.06 12.93 -3.96
N ALA A 107 6.23 11.91 -3.78
CA ALA A 107 6.12 10.81 -4.73
C ALA A 107 5.44 11.24 -6.04
N ARG A 108 4.37 12.06 -5.96
CA ARG A 108 3.67 12.60 -7.14
C ARG A 108 4.61 13.32 -8.08
N ARG A 109 5.48 14.19 -7.54
CA ARG A 109 6.51 14.90 -8.32
C ARG A 109 7.33 14.00 -9.24
N ALA A 110 7.74 12.81 -8.77
CA ALA A 110 8.50 11.86 -9.57
C ALA A 110 7.59 11.02 -10.50
N ILE A 111 6.45 10.54 -9.98
CA ILE A 111 5.46 9.75 -10.75
C ILE A 111 4.93 10.51 -11.97
N ASP A 112 4.71 11.82 -11.84
CA ASP A 112 4.16 12.64 -12.93
C ASP A 112 5.10 12.70 -14.15
N GLN A 113 6.41 12.43 -13.96
CA GLN A 113 7.39 12.43 -15.06
C GLN A 113 7.36 11.16 -15.92
N ILE A 114 6.91 10.04 -15.34
CA ILE A 114 6.87 8.73 -16.04
C ILE A 114 5.49 8.38 -16.60
N ARG A 115 4.46 9.20 -16.34
CA ARG A 115 3.09 8.92 -16.81
C ARG A 115 3.05 8.98 -18.35
N GLY A 116 2.61 7.91 -18.99
CA GLY A 116 2.51 7.81 -20.45
C GLY A 116 3.84 7.57 -21.17
N ARG A 117 4.93 7.27 -20.45
CA ARG A 117 6.24 6.94 -21.03
C ARG A 117 6.41 5.44 -21.24
N SER A 118 7.37 5.05 -22.08
CA SER A 118 7.76 3.64 -22.19
C SER A 118 8.42 3.15 -20.91
N TYR A 119 8.46 1.83 -20.73
CA TYR A 119 9.14 1.21 -19.60
C TYR A 119 10.62 1.61 -19.54
N GLU A 120 11.34 1.54 -20.66
CA GLU A 120 12.76 1.90 -20.75
C GLU A 120 13.01 3.38 -20.43
N GLU A 121 12.22 4.28 -21.03
CA GLU A 121 12.30 5.72 -20.74
C GLU A 121 12.04 6.00 -19.26
N SER A 122 11.07 5.31 -18.66
CA SER A 122 10.71 5.48 -17.25
C SER A 122 11.86 5.08 -16.33
N LEU A 123 12.57 3.99 -16.63
CA LEU A 123 13.75 3.58 -15.86
C LEU A 123 14.84 4.65 -15.93
N MET A 124 15.18 5.11 -17.13
CA MET A 124 16.21 6.12 -17.33
C MET A 124 15.87 7.44 -16.60
N ILE A 125 14.61 7.91 -16.70
CA ILE A 125 14.14 9.11 -16.00
C ILE A 125 14.28 8.95 -14.48
N LEU A 126 13.86 7.80 -13.93
CA LEU A 126 13.87 7.57 -12.49
C LEU A 126 15.29 7.42 -11.92
N GLU A 127 16.22 6.82 -12.66
CA GLU A 127 17.61 6.64 -12.24
C GLU A 127 18.39 7.96 -12.21
N LEU A 128 18.16 8.84 -13.18
CA LEU A 128 18.91 10.10 -13.31
C LEU A 128 18.35 11.23 -12.43
N MET A 129 17.13 11.09 -11.92
CA MET A 129 16.45 12.15 -11.21
C MET A 129 16.95 12.29 -9.76
N PRO A 130 17.20 13.51 -9.26
CA PRO A 130 17.85 13.74 -7.95
C PRO A 130 16.91 13.54 -6.74
N TYR A 131 15.73 12.93 -6.92
CA TYR A 131 14.75 12.78 -5.85
C TYR A 131 14.83 11.40 -5.21
N ARG A 132 14.92 11.35 -3.87
CA ARG A 132 14.77 10.10 -3.08
C ARG A 132 13.42 9.39 -3.30
N ALA A 133 12.45 10.06 -3.91
CA ALA A 133 11.18 9.46 -4.29
C ALA A 133 11.34 8.36 -5.34
N CYS A 134 12.41 8.40 -6.14
CA CYS A 134 12.62 7.50 -7.27
C CYS A 134 12.87 6.06 -6.82
N ASP A 135 13.66 5.81 -5.77
CA ASP A 135 14.01 4.45 -5.33
C ASP A 135 12.79 3.52 -5.12
N PRO A 136 11.72 3.91 -4.38
CA PRO A 136 10.55 3.05 -4.24
C PRO A 136 9.73 2.93 -5.54
N ILE A 137 9.74 3.95 -6.40
CA ILE A 137 8.99 3.94 -7.67
C ILE A 137 9.68 3.00 -8.67
N LEU A 138 11.00 3.08 -8.78
CA LEU A 138 11.82 2.25 -9.66
C LEU A 138 11.63 0.76 -9.32
N LYS A 139 11.65 0.40 -8.04
CA LYS A 139 11.32 -0.96 -7.59
C LYS A 139 9.91 -1.41 -7.99
N LEU A 140 8.94 -0.50 -7.96
CA LEU A 140 7.57 -0.81 -8.39
C LEU A 140 7.45 -0.99 -9.90
N VAL A 141 8.17 -0.20 -10.68
CA VAL A 141 8.21 -0.31 -12.14
C VAL A 141 8.82 -1.66 -12.55
N TYR A 142 9.95 -2.05 -11.95
CA TYR A 142 10.50 -3.40 -12.14
C TYR A 142 9.52 -4.50 -11.74
N SER A 143 8.84 -4.37 -10.60
CA SER A 143 7.84 -5.35 -10.17
C SER A 143 6.65 -5.43 -11.13
N ALA A 144 6.23 -4.31 -11.74
CA ALA A 144 5.14 -4.30 -12.70
C ALA A 144 5.54 -5.02 -14.00
N ALA A 145 6.75 -4.76 -14.50
CA ALA A 145 7.29 -5.44 -15.69
C ALA A 145 7.46 -6.95 -15.44
N ALA A 146 7.99 -7.35 -14.29
CA ALA A 146 8.10 -8.76 -13.90
C ALA A 146 6.72 -9.45 -13.81
N ASN A 147 5.68 -8.73 -13.35
CA ASN A 147 4.32 -9.25 -13.35
C ASN A 147 3.76 -9.40 -14.78
N ALA A 148 4.10 -8.46 -15.67
CA ALA A 148 3.69 -8.51 -17.08
C ALA A 148 4.33 -9.71 -17.80
N SER A 149 5.64 -9.90 -17.66
CA SER A 149 6.36 -10.99 -18.31
C SER A 149 5.95 -12.35 -17.75
N LYS A 150 5.90 -12.50 -16.42
CA LYS A 150 5.61 -13.79 -15.78
C LYS A 150 4.16 -14.24 -15.90
N ASN A 151 3.21 -13.33 -15.70
CA ASN A 151 1.79 -13.72 -15.63
C ASN A 151 1.05 -13.54 -16.96
N MET A 152 1.52 -12.63 -17.82
CA MET A 152 0.84 -12.28 -19.07
C MET A 152 1.68 -12.58 -20.31
N GLY A 153 2.94 -12.99 -20.17
CA GLY A 153 3.82 -13.32 -21.29
C GLY A 153 4.17 -12.11 -22.18
N LEU A 154 4.01 -10.90 -21.66
CA LEU A 154 4.25 -9.66 -22.42
C LEU A 154 5.75 -9.33 -22.46
N ASN A 155 6.20 -8.76 -23.58
CA ASN A 155 7.58 -8.30 -23.73
C ASN A 155 7.78 -6.95 -23.03
N GLU A 156 8.86 -6.80 -22.26
CA GLU A 156 9.17 -5.57 -21.52
C GLU A 156 9.35 -4.35 -22.43
N ALA A 157 9.88 -4.56 -23.65
CA ALA A 157 10.15 -3.49 -24.61
C ALA A 157 8.88 -2.82 -25.17
N SER A 158 7.73 -3.50 -25.15
CA SER A 158 6.46 -2.95 -25.65
C SER A 158 5.57 -2.34 -24.55
N LEU A 159 6.02 -2.40 -23.29
CA LEU A 159 5.26 -1.91 -22.14
C LEU A 159 5.34 -0.38 -22.02
N ILE A 160 4.18 0.22 -21.77
CA ILE A 160 4.05 1.65 -21.47
C ILE A 160 3.30 1.86 -20.17
N VAL A 161 3.65 2.92 -19.44
CA VAL A 161 3.00 3.28 -18.18
C VAL A 161 1.62 3.88 -18.46
N SER A 162 0.57 3.05 -18.36
CA SER A 162 -0.82 3.51 -18.58
C SER A 162 -1.30 4.41 -17.45
N LYS A 163 -1.02 4.00 -16.22
CA LYS A 163 -1.57 4.64 -15.03
C LYS A 163 -0.57 4.61 -13.89
N ALA A 164 -0.28 5.79 -13.35
CA ALA A 164 0.60 5.95 -12.21
C ALA A 164 -0.04 6.91 -11.19
N GLU A 165 -0.47 6.34 -10.07
CA GLU A 165 -1.24 7.01 -9.03
C GLU A 165 -0.53 6.96 -7.67
N VAL A 166 -0.66 8.05 -6.91
CA VAL A 166 -0.15 8.14 -5.54
C VAL A 166 -1.27 8.60 -4.62
N ASN A 167 -1.68 7.68 -3.74
CA ASN A 167 -2.69 7.90 -2.73
C ASN A 167 -2.04 8.18 -1.37
N GLU A 168 -2.72 8.97 -0.55
CA GLU A 168 -2.29 9.19 0.83
C GLU A 168 -2.51 7.91 1.65
N GLY A 169 -1.53 7.60 2.52
CA GLY A 169 -1.60 6.50 3.46
C GLY A 169 -1.85 6.99 4.90
N PRO A 170 -1.88 6.08 5.88
CA PRO A 170 -2.07 6.45 7.27
C PRO A 170 -0.96 7.38 7.74
N THR A 171 -1.36 8.43 8.47
CA THR A 171 -0.43 9.41 9.04
C THR A 171 -0.29 9.20 10.54
N ARG A 172 0.93 8.89 10.99
CA ARG A 172 1.24 8.80 12.43
C ARG A 172 1.52 10.19 12.99
N LYS A 173 0.97 10.49 14.17
CA LYS A 173 1.19 11.76 14.88
C LYS A 173 2.14 11.55 16.06
N LYS A 174 3.06 12.48 16.28
CA LYS A 174 3.93 12.54 17.46
C LYS A 174 3.84 13.95 18.06
N ALA A 175 3.74 14.06 19.38
CA ALA A 175 3.76 15.35 20.05
C ALA A 175 5.16 15.96 19.96
N ARG A 176 5.24 17.25 19.62
CA ARG A 176 6.44 18.07 19.70
C ARG A 176 6.21 19.13 20.77
N PRO A 177 6.98 19.11 21.87
CA PRO A 177 6.97 20.19 22.85
C PRO A 177 7.36 21.52 22.20
N GLN A 178 6.71 22.60 22.64
CA GLN A 178 6.99 23.97 22.20
C GLN A 178 7.04 24.91 23.41
N ALA A 179 7.54 26.13 23.18
CA ALA A 179 7.64 27.16 24.21
C ALA A 179 6.27 27.45 24.86
N ARG A 180 6.31 27.89 26.13
CA ARG A 180 5.12 28.27 26.93
C ARG A 180 4.10 27.12 27.09
N GLY A 181 4.57 25.89 27.29
CA GLY A 181 3.72 24.72 27.54
C GLY A 181 2.87 24.27 26.34
N ARG A 182 3.15 24.78 25.13
CA ARG A 182 2.40 24.41 23.92
C ARG A 182 2.88 23.06 23.36
N VAL A 183 1.98 22.34 22.68
CA VAL A 183 2.31 21.09 21.98
C VAL A 183 1.79 21.15 20.55
N HIS A 184 2.65 20.82 19.58
CA HIS A 184 2.27 20.70 18.17
C HIS A 184 2.49 19.27 17.66
N PRO A 185 1.64 18.74 16.78
CA PRO A 185 1.83 17.40 16.23
C PRO A 185 2.82 17.39 15.05
N ILE A 186 3.88 16.58 15.13
CA ILE A 186 4.67 16.15 13.98
C ILE A 186 3.91 15.02 13.27
N ARG A 187 3.60 15.23 11.99
CA ARG A 187 2.93 14.25 11.14
C ARG A 187 3.95 13.43 10.34
N ARG A 188 4.06 12.13 10.61
CA ARG A 188 4.81 11.16 9.81
C ARG A 188 3.85 10.52 8.81
N ARG A 189 3.75 11.15 7.62
CA ARG A 189 2.88 10.72 6.53
C ARG A 189 3.45 9.47 5.84
N SER A 190 2.57 8.64 5.31
CA SER A 190 2.90 7.56 4.39
C SER A 190 2.06 7.70 3.11
N CYS A 191 2.41 6.95 2.07
CA CYS A 191 1.63 6.90 0.84
C CYS A 191 1.52 5.48 0.30
N HIS A 192 0.61 5.32 -0.65
CA HIS A 192 0.43 4.12 -1.45
C HIS A 192 0.62 4.48 -2.91
N ILE A 193 1.50 3.78 -3.61
CA ILE A 193 1.80 4.02 -5.01
C ILE A 193 1.24 2.85 -5.82
N THR A 194 0.52 3.14 -6.89
CA THR A 194 0.05 2.15 -7.86
C THR A 194 0.64 2.51 -9.21
N VAL A 195 1.30 1.54 -9.85
CA VAL A 195 1.78 1.64 -11.22
C VAL A 195 1.10 0.54 -12.03
N VAL A 196 0.59 0.89 -13.19
CA VAL A 196 -0.01 -0.02 -14.17
C VAL A 196 0.73 0.17 -15.49
N LEU A 197 1.16 -0.95 -16.05
CA LEU A 197 1.74 -1.05 -17.37
C LEU A 197 0.70 -1.68 -18.29
N LYS A 198 0.61 -1.19 -19.52
CA LYS A 198 -0.15 -1.82 -20.60
C LYS A 198 0.79 -2.14 -21.75
N ASP A 199 0.47 -3.19 -22.50
CA ASP A 199 1.10 -3.40 -23.79
C ASP A 199 0.59 -2.36 -24.79
N THR A 200 1.49 -1.86 -25.63
CA THR A 200 1.16 -0.90 -26.70
C THR A 200 0.71 -1.60 -27.99
N SER A 201 1.03 -2.89 -28.11
CA SER A 201 0.88 -3.66 -29.36
C SER A 201 -0.54 -4.19 -29.60
N LEU A 202 -1.48 -3.89 -28.70
CA LEU A 202 -2.87 -4.38 -28.67
C LEU A 202 -3.86 -3.21 -28.68
#